data_AF-A0A1G5LEN3-F1
#
_entry.id   AF-A0A1G5LEN3-F1
#
_cell.length_a   1.000
_cell.length_b   1.000
_cell.length_c   1.000
_cell.angle_alpha   90.00
_cell.angle_beta   90.00
_cell.angle_gamma   90.00
#
_symmetry.space_group_name_H-M   'P 1'
#
loop_
_entity.id
_entity.type
_entity.pdbx_description
1 polymer ?
#
loop_
_entity_poly.entity_id
_entity_poly.type
_entity_poly.pdbx_seq_one_letter_code
_entity_poly.pdbx_strand_id
1 'polypeptide(L)'
;MIVLAKQLAGRMRALIAIESEIADATHRQEEEQAIQALEKERSTQIRSFTRDELLVIKTVMNIGRCERGYRYYANSENTDYYEIIHLPIELNEHELMQKYSYYLVHKTEHELADRIDYYTAVSEQLKEGMAILKL
;
A
#
# COMPACT_ATOMS: atom_id res chain seq x y z
N MET A 1 -6.24 14.01 8.68
CA MET A 1 -5.61 12.88 7.96
C MET A 1 -4.57 12.13 8.78
N ILE A 2 -3.46 12.73 9.24
CA ILE A 2 -2.43 11.97 9.98
C ILE A 2 -2.95 11.29 11.26
N VAL A 3 -3.88 11.92 11.98
CA VAL A 3 -4.57 11.33 13.14
C VAL A 3 -5.33 10.06 12.74
N LEU A 4 -6.07 10.12 11.63
CA LEU A 4 -6.78 8.96 11.10
C LEU A 4 -5.81 7.87 10.62
N ALA A 5 -4.67 8.25 10.03
CA ALA A 5 -3.62 7.29 9.65
C ALA A 5 -3.07 6.54 10.88
N LYS A 6 -2.83 7.24 12.00
CA LYS A 6 -2.42 6.62 13.27
C LYS A 6 -3.49 5.66 13.81
N GLN A 7 -4.77 6.02 13.71
CA GLN A 7 -5.89 5.15 14.10
C GLN A 7 -6.00 3.91 13.20
N LEU A 8 -5.69 4.05 11.91
CA LEU A 8 -5.75 2.97 10.93
C LEU A 8 -4.53 2.06 10.92
N ALA A 9 -3.45 2.38 11.65
CA ALA A 9 -2.18 1.66 11.58
C ALA A 9 -2.34 0.14 11.77
N GLY A 10 -3.16 -0.30 12.72
CA GLY A 10 -3.45 -1.73 12.93
C GLY A 10 -4.13 -2.39 11.72
N ARG A 11 -5.13 -1.72 11.12
CA ARG A 11 -5.83 -2.21 9.93
C ARG A 11 -4.93 -2.24 8.69
N MET A 12 -4.05 -1.24 8.54
CA MET A 12 -3.05 -1.21 7.46
C MET A 12 -2.03 -2.34 7.59
N ARG A 13 -1.57 -2.67 8.82
CA ARG A 13 -0.70 -3.83 9.05
C ARG A 13 -1.39 -5.15 8.72
N ALA A 14 -2.67 -5.29 9.06
CA ALA A 14 -3.46 -6.46 8.70
C ALA A 14 -3.57 -6.62 7.17
N LEU A 15 -3.83 -5.52 6.44
CA LEU A 15 -3.85 -5.54 4.98
C LEU A 15 -2.49 -5.94 4.38
N ILE A 16 -1.39 -5.42 4.92
CA ILE A 16 -0.02 -5.81 4.52
C ILE A 16 0.20 -7.31 4.73
N ALA A 17 -0.28 -7.87 5.85
CA ALA A 17 -0.10 -9.29 6.15
C ALA A 17 -0.81 -10.19 5.14
N ILE A 18 -2.05 -9.88 4.77
CA ILE A 18 -2.80 -10.64 3.74
C ILE A 18 -2.07 -10.59 2.40
N GLU A 19 -1.60 -9.41 1.99
CA GLU A 19 -0.86 -9.25 0.73
C GLU A 19 0.49 -10.01 0.73
N SER A 20 1.19 -10.03 1.86
CA SER A 20 2.40 -10.85 2.01
C SER A 20 2.08 -12.34 1.93
N GLU A 21 0.96 -12.78 2.52
CA GLU A 21 0.53 -14.18 2.44
C GLU A 21 0.13 -14.58 1.01
N ILE A 22 -0.55 -13.71 0.25
CA ILE A 22 -0.82 -13.91 -1.17
C ILE A 22 0.47 -14.08 -1.97
N ALA A 23 1.46 -13.21 -1.74
CA ALA A 23 2.76 -13.29 -2.41
C ALA A 23 3.50 -14.60 -2.08
N ASP A 24 3.52 -14.99 -0.80
CA ASP A 24 4.14 -16.24 -0.34
C ASP A 24 3.42 -17.48 -0.88
N ALA A 25 2.08 -17.49 -0.90
CA ALA A 25 1.28 -18.58 -1.47
C ALA A 25 1.51 -18.72 -2.98
N THR A 26 1.60 -17.58 -3.69
CA THR A 26 1.90 -17.54 -5.13
C THR A 26 3.30 -18.08 -5.40
N HIS A 27 4.30 -17.66 -4.62
CA HIS A 27 5.68 -18.14 -4.75
C HIS A 27 5.80 -19.65 -4.46
N ARG A 28 5.04 -20.15 -3.46
CA ARG A 28 4.97 -21.58 -3.13
C ARG A 28 4.13 -22.40 -4.12
N GLN A 29 3.49 -21.76 -5.10
CA GLN A 29 2.59 -22.41 -6.07
C GLN A 29 1.48 -23.20 -5.37
N GLU A 30 0.91 -22.61 -4.31
CA GLU A 30 -0.25 -23.19 -3.63
C GLU A 30 -1.46 -23.28 -4.57
N GLU A 31 -2.45 -24.08 -4.17
CA GLU A 31 -3.66 -24.28 -4.95
C GLU A 31 -4.36 -22.95 -5.25
N GLU A 32 -4.82 -22.79 -6.49
CA GLU A 32 -5.48 -21.56 -6.96
C GLU A 32 -6.66 -21.15 -6.05
N GLN A 33 -7.39 -22.14 -5.50
CA GLN A 33 -8.50 -21.88 -4.58
C GLN A 33 -8.05 -21.23 -3.26
N ALA A 34 -6.86 -21.55 -2.76
CA ALA A 34 -6.31 -20.94 -1.55
C ALA A 34 -5.91 -19.48 -1.80
N ILE A 35 -5.27 -19.22 -2.95
CA ILE A 35 -4.90 -17.84 -3.37
C ILE A 35 -6.17 -16.99 -3.57
N GLN A 36 -7.18 -17.52 -4.26
CA GLN A 36 -8.47 -16.83 -4.45
C GLN A 36 -9.19 -16.52 -3.14
N ALA A 37 -9.06 -17.39 -2.13
CA ALA A 37 -9.64 -17.14 -0.81
C ALA A 37 -8.98 -15.94 -0.12
N LEU A 38 -7.65 -15.85 -0.18
CA LEU A 38 -6.88 -14.72 0.35
C LEU A 38 -7.15 -13.42 -0.40
N GLU A 39 -7.22 -13.46 -1.74
CA GLU A 39 -7.59 -12.30 -2.56
C GLU A 39 -9.00 -11.80 -2.22
N LYS A 40 -9.95 -12.71 -2.02
CA LYS A 40 -11.31 -12.36 -1.59
C LYS A 40 -11.33 -11.76 -0.19
N GLU A 41 -10.52 -12.29 0.74
CA GLU A 41 -10.37 -11.72 2.08
C GLU A 41 -9.81 -10.30 2.01
N ARG A 42 -8.74 -10.08 1.23
CA ARG A 42 -8.18 -8.75 0.96
C ARG A 42 -9.24 -7.80 0.40
N SER A 43 -9.92 -8.17 -0.68
CA SER A 43 -10.94 -7.31 -1.30
C SER A 43 -12.07 -6.99 -0.32
N THR A 44 -12.47 -7.95 0.52
CA THR A 44 -13.49 -7.74 1.56
C THR A 44 -13.02 -6.75 2.61
N GLN A 45 -11.77 -6.87 3.05
CA GLN A 45 -11.18 -5.93 4.00
C GLN A 45 -11.09 -4.53 3.39
N ILE A 46 -10.63 -4.39 2.14
CA ILE A 46 -10.58 -3.10 1.43
C ILE A 46 -11.97 -2.47 1.34
N ARG A 47 -12.99 -3.24 0.97
CA ARG A 47 -14.38 -2.77 0.87
C ARG A 47 -15.04 -2.48 2.22
N SER A 48 -14.43 -2.85 3.33
CA SER A 48 -14.91 -2.53 4.68
C SER A 48 -14.47 -1.13 5.16
N PHE A 49 -13.53 -0.49 4.47
CA PHE A 49 -13.10 0.86 4.82
C PHE A 49 -14.07 1.90 4.30
N THR A 50 -14.28 2.96 5.06
CA THR A 50 -14.99 4.14 4.57
C THR A 50 -14.16 4.87 3.52
N ARG A 51 -14.80 5.69 2.69
CA ARG A 51 -14.11 6.60 1.77
C ARG A 51 -12.92 7.36 2.38
N ASP A 52 -13.08 7.94 3.57
CA ASP A 52 -12.03 8.75 4.20
C ASP A 52 -10.85 7.89 4.69
N GLU A 53 -11.13 6.65 5.11
CA GLU A 53 -10.11 5.69 5.45
C GLU A 53 -9.35 5.21 4.21
N LEU A 54 -10.05 4.92 3.11
CA LEU A 54 -9.45 4.58 1.82
C LEU A 54 -8.59 5.70 1.26
N LEU A 55 -9.07 6.95 1.38
CA LEU A 55 -8.31 8.15 1.02
C LEU A 55 -6.98 8.18 1.77
N VAL A 56 -7.01 8.00 3.10
CA VAL A 56 -5.81 7.96 3.93
C VAL A 56 -4.89 6.82 3.53
N ILE A 57 -5.39 5.59 3.39
CA ILE A 57 -4.59 4.42 3.00
C ILE A 57 -3.90 4.70 1.66
N LYS A 58 -4.63 5.20 0.66
CA LYS A 58 -4.06 5.51 -0.64
C LYS A 58 -3.03 6.64 -0.59
N THR A 59 -3.25 7.64 0.25
CA THR A 59 -2.26 8.70 0.50
C THR A 59 -0.98 8.13 1.11
N VAL A 60 -1.07 7.23 2.09
CA VAL A 60 0.09 6.56 2.69
C VAL A 60 0.85 5.74 1.63
N MET A 61 0.15 4.97 0.80
CA MET A 61 0.78 4.24 -0.32
C MET A 61 1.53 5.17 -1.28
N ASN A 62 0.92 6.30 -1.64
CA ASN A 62 1.56 7.28 -2.53
C ASN A 62 2.82 7.89 -1.89
N ILE A 63 2.82 8.14 -0.58
CA ILE A 63 4.01 8.59 0.15
C ILE A 63 5.13 7.55 0.03
N GLY A 64 4.82 6.28 0.33
CA GLY A 64 5.79 5.19 0.24
C GLY A 64 6.38 5.06 -1.17
N ARG A 65 5.54 5.15 -2.20
CA ARG A 65 5.96 5.06 -3.60
C ARG A 65 6.82 6.23 -4.08
N CYS A 66 6.63 7.44 -3.54
CA CYS A 66 7.13 8.65 -4.19
C CYS A 66 8.20 9.41 -3.41
N GLU A 67 8.32 9.23 -2.10
CA GLU A 67 9.30 9.94 -1.28
C GLU A 67 10.68 9.27 -1.27
N ARG A 68 10.81 8.08 -1.88
CA ARG A 68 12.10 7.42 -2.11
C ARG A 68 12.26 7.04 -3.57
N GLY A 69 13.51 6.99 -4.02
CA GLY A 69 13.84 6.48 -5.34
C GLY A 69 13.77 4.95 -5.36
N TYR A 70 13.43 4.38 -6.51
CA TYR A 70 13.50 2.94 -6.74
C TYR A 70 14.43 2.69 -7.90
N ARG A 71 15.40 1.79 -7.72
CA ARG A 71 16.26 1.31 -8.80
C ARG A 71 15.91 -0.13 -9.09
N TYR A 72 15.34 -0.37 -10.27
CA TYR A 72 14.98 -1.70 -10.74
C TYR A 72 16.17 -2.32 -11.46
N TYR A 73 16.49 -3.55 -11.08
CA TYR A 73 17.48 -4.39 -11.73
C TYR A 73 16.75 -5.53 -12.43
N ALA A 74 16.84 -5.59 -13.75
CA ALA A 74 16.42 -6.78 -14.49
C ALA A 74 17.65 -7.66 -14.71
N ASN A 75 17.65 -8.89 -14.17
CA ASN A 75 18.59 -9.91 -14.58
C ASN A 75 17.85 -11.24 -14.88
N SER A 76 18.52 -12.16 -15.56
CA SER A 76 17.94 -13.43 -16.01
C SER A 76 17.52 -14.38 -14.88
N GLU A 77 17.91 -14.10 -13.64
CA GLU A 77 17.65 -14.94 -12.46
C GLU A 77 16.61 -14.32 -11.52
N ASN A 78 16.35 -13.02 -11.63
CA ASN A 78 15.44 -12.26 -10.78
C ASN A 78 14.80 -11.15 -11.61
N THR A 79 13.55 -11.36 -12.00
CA THR A 79 12.78 -10.41 -12.82
C THR A 79 12.36 -9.15 -12.07
N ASP A 80 12.36 -9.17 -10.74
CA ASP A 80 11.81 -8.10 -9.90
C ASP A 80 12.70 -7.74 -8.69
N TYR A 81 14.01 -7.60 -8.88
CA TYR A 81 14.89 -7.07 -7.83
C TYR A 81 14.94 -5.54 -7.90
N TYR A 82 14.55 -4.86 -6.83
CA TYR A 82 14.68 -3.40 -6.73
C TYR A 82 15.41 -2.97 -5.45
N GLU A 83 16.15 -1.88 -5.54
CA GLU A 83 16.80 -1.20 -4.41
C GLU A 83 16.06 0.10 -4.12
N ILE A 84 15.74 0.33 -2.85
CA ILE A 84 15.19 1.60 -2.36
C ILE A 84 16.34 2.58 -2.16
N ILE A 85 16.33 3.69 -2.90
CA ILE A 85 17.26 4.81 -2.72
C ILE A 85 16.70 5.72 -1.63
N HIS A 86 17.37 5.71 -0.48
CA HIS A 86 17.02 6.54 0.67
C HIS A 86 17.48 7.98 0.43
N LEU A 87 16.55 8.82 -0.05
CA LEU A 87 16.74 10.26 -0.13
C LEU A 87 16.25 10.94 1.16
N PRO A 88 16.83 12.09 1.56
CA PRO A 88 16.28 12.89 2.64
C PRO A 88 14.84 13.30 2.35
N ILE A 89 13.96 13.12 3.32
CA ILE A 89 12.56 13.55 3.24
C ILE A 89 12.47 14.93 3.88
N GLU A 90 12.20 15.94 3.06
CA GLU A 90 12.23 17.35 3.46
C GLU A 90 10.93 17.79 4.14
N LEU A 91 9.82 17.11 3.83
CA LEU A 91 8.49 17.45 4.31
C LEU A 91 8.13 16.69 5.59
N ASN A 92 7.38 17.34 6.47
CA ASN A 92 6.85 16.69 7.67
C ASN A 92 5.59 15.84 7.39
N GLU A 93 5.15 15.06 8.38
CA GLU A 93 4.02 14.13 8.24
C GLU A 93 2.71 14.80 7.76
N HIS A 94 2.45 16.04 8.18
CA HIS A 94 1.26 16.76 7.75
C HIS A 94 1.36 17.25 6.30
N GLU A 95 2.51 17.80 5.93
CA GLU A 95 2.80 18.29 4.58
C GLU A 95 2.77 17.15 3.56
N LEU A 96 3.33 15.99 3.91
CA LEU A 96 3.29 14.78 3.09
C LEU A 96 1.85 14.33 2.86
N MET A 97 1.05 14.20 3.92
CA MET A 97 -0.35 13.80 3.78
C MET A 97 -1.11 14.77 2.86
N GLN A 98 -0.90 16.08 3.02
CA GLN A 98 -1.55 17.09 2.18
C GLN A 98 -1.12 17.02 0.71
N LYS A 99 0.19 16.91 0.44
CA LYS A 99 0.76 16.79 -0.91
C LYS A 99 0.18 15.58 -1.64
N TYR A 100 0.18 14.42 -1.00
CA TYR A 100 -0.20 13.15 -1.65
C TYR A 100 -1.69 12.85 -1.62
N SER A 101 -2.49 13.58 -0.84
CA SER A 101 -3.96 13.52 -0.92
C SER A 101 -4.56 14.46 -1.95
N TYR A 102 -3.80 15.45 -2.46
CA TYR A 102 -4.34 16.62 -3.17
C TYR A 102 -5.36 16.28 -4.27
N TYR A 103 -5.08 15.27 -5.11
CA TYR A 103 -6.00 14.84 -6.17
C TYR A 103 -6.95 13.71 -5.74
N LEU A 104 -6.63 13.01 -4.65
CA LEU A 104 -7.44 11.89 -4.16
C LEU A 104 -8.74 12.34 -3.50
N VAL A 105 -8.79 13.59 -2.99
CA VAL A 105 -10.01 14.15 -2.39
C VAL A 105 -11.20 14.25 -3.34
N HIS A 106 -10.97 14.14 -4.66
CA HIS A 106 -12.03 14.11 -5.68
C HIS A 106 -12.48 12.70 -6.05
N LYS A 107 -11.83 11.66 -5.50
CA LYS A 107 -12.17 10.26 -5.80
C LYS A 107 -13.34 9.77 -4.98
N THR A 108 -14.14 8.92 -5.59
CA THR A 108 -15.22 8.20 -4.93
C THR A 108 -14.67 7.04 -4.10
N GLU A 109 -15.49 6.51 -3.19
CA GLU A 109 -15.14 5.32 -2.40
C GLU A 109 -14.75 4.14 -3.30
N HIS A 110 -15.57 3.88 -4.34
CA HIS A 110 -15.34 2.78 -5.28
C HIS A 110 -14.04 2.95 -6.06
N GLU A 111 -13.76 4.16 -6.59
CA GLU A 111 -12.50 4.43 -7.29
C GLU A 111 -11.26 4.25 -6.40
N LEU A 112 -11.37 4.57 -5.11
CA LEU A 112 -10.27 4.38 -4.16
C LEU A 112 -10.08 2.91 -3.83
N ALA A 113 -11.16 2.19 -3.52
CA ALA A 113 -11.14 0.76 -3.22
C ALA A 113 -10.55 -0.04 -4.40
N ASP A 114 -11.06 0.17 -5.62
CA ASP A 114 -10.60 -0.54 -6.80
C ASP A 114 -9.12 -0.25 -7.11
N ARG A 115 -8.66 1.00 -6.90
CA ARG A 115 -7.24 1.37 -7.08
C ARG A 115 -6.30 0.81 -6.02
N ILE A 116 -6.81 0.45 -4.85
CA ILE A 116 -6.03 -0.25 -3.84
C ILE A 116 -6.01 -1.74 -4.24
N ASP A 117 -7.17 -2.34 -4.48
CA ASP A 117 -7.32 -3.77 -4.76
C ASP A 117 -6.61 -4.24 -6.03
N TYR A 118 -6.54 -3.39 -7.07
CA TYR A 118 -5.90 -3.74 -8.35
C TYR A 118 -4.36 -3.80 -8.29
N TYR A 119 -3.71 -3.11 -7.34
CA TYR A 119 -2.26 -2.94 -7.36
C TYR A 119 -1.55 -4.04 -6.56
N THR A 120 -0.78 -4.89 -7.21
CA THR A 120 -0.02 -5.98 -6.55
C THR A 120 1.09 -5.51 -5.61
N ALA A 121 1.48 -4.23 -5.68
CA ALA A 121 2.51 -3.62 -4.82
C ALA A 121 1.93 -2.89 -3.59
N VAL A 122 0.68 -3.20 -3.19
CA VAL A 122 0.03 -2.54 -2.05
C VAL A 122 0.83 -2.72 -0.77
N SER A 123 1.31 -3.93 -0.49
CA SER A 123 2.07 -4.25 0.72
C SER A 123 3.33 -3.39 0.86
N GLU A 124 4.14 -3.30 -0.19
CA GLU A 124 5.43 -2.60 -0.17
C GLU A 124 5.26 -1.08 -0.04
N GLN A 125 4.38 -0.51 -0.85
CA GLN A 125 4.11 0.93 -0.85
C GLN A 125 3.45 1.37 0.46
N LEU A 126 2.52 0.57 0.98
CA LEU A 126 1.86 0.86 2.25
C LEU A 126 2.84 0.72 3.42
N LYS A 127 3.68 -0.34 3.43
CA LYS A 127 4.72 -0.55 4.45
C LYS A 127 5.72 0.60 4.48
N GLU A 128 6.22 1.02 3.32
CA GLU A 128 7.17 2.13 3.21
C GLU A 128 6.53 3.46 3.63
N GLY A 129 5.30 3.74 3.17
CA GLY A 129 4.57 4.94 3.57
C GLY A 129 4.33 5.01 5.08
N MET A 130 3.99 3.89 5.71
CA MET A 130 3.87 3.80 7.16
C MET A 130 5.20 4.05 7.87
N ALA A 131 6.32 3.53 7.34
CA ALA A 131 7.64 3.75 7.91
C ALA A 131 8.06 5.24 7.85
N ILE A 132 7.81 5.91 6.72
CA ILE A 132 8.06 7.34 6.52
C ILE A 132 7.25 8.18 7.52
N LEU A 133 5.98 7.83 7.71
CA LEU A 133 5.06 8.54 8.63
C LEU A 133 5.17 8.08 10.09
N LYS A 134 6.04 7.11 10.41
CA LYS A 134 6.26 6.58 11.76
C LYS A 134 4.97 6.03 12.41
N LEU A 135 4.21 5.23 11.65
CA LEU A 135 2.90 4.67 12.04
C LEU A 135 2.94 3.28 12.68
#